data_AF-A0A2D5ZB33-F1
#
_entry.id   AF-A0A2D5ZB33-F1
#
_cell.length_a   1.000
_cell.length_b   1.000
_cell.length_c   1.000
_cell.angle_alpha   90.00
_cell.angle_beta   90.00
_cell.angle_gamma   90.00
#
_symmetry.space_group_name_H-M   'P 1'
#
loop_
_entity.id
_entity.type
_entity.pdbx_description
1 polymer ?
#
loop_
_entity_poly.entity_id
_entity_poly.type
_entity_poly.pdbx_seq_one_letter_code
_entity_poly.pdbx_strand_id
1 'polypeptide(L)'
;MPAAPRIESLESRTLLSVSVIEGPVGSGIITFSEDAAGSDNLSLRRSASTGNLEHNSGATWIDSGVAVTALDFIRVELGSGDDSLVLEQSNGSPLPGVELLFDGGDGNDLLWVQGQAAATEALAIRPDGTFSDRHEVSGLRGAVPLSTIGLERLRYSGVGGDDTVTVEPGAGDDDVSVSGGSERDLVTTASLPAIELEMLATLAIDAGDTRGGDTVRLVTTSLVGADLYQVLGGANDLLVIEGSDADGDQITISDPDEGAGLRATIVHQNSVNGGVIEARGALGRLRVETGGGDDLVAIDVDGNGLIAMPIEIDAGGGADDVLQVSGTPSTPVSDVIYLPGSGADGRLLYYIRIRRCST
;
A
#
# COMPACT_ATOMS: atom_id res chain seq x y z
N MET A 1 -24.06 48.13 37.23
CA MET A 1 -24.57 46.87 36.64
C MET A 1 -23.48 46.36 35.70
N PRO A 2 -23.00 45.13 35.83
CA PRO A 2 -21.99 44.60 34.90
C PRO A 2 -22.62 44.44 33.52
N ALA A 3 -21.89 44.86 32.48
CA ALA A 3 -22.33 44.74 31.10
C ALA A 3 -22.47 43.26 30.74
N ALA A 4 -23.59 42.91 30.11
CA ALA A 4 -23.80 41.57 29.58
C ALA A 4 -22.74 41.26 28.49
N PRO A 5 -22.20 40.04 28.43
CA PRO A 5 -21.31 39.65 27.35
C PRO A 5 -22.04 39.77 26.01
N ARG A 6 -21.52 40.63 25.14
CA ARG A 6 -22.00 40.80 23.78
C ARG A 6 -21.38 39.68 22.94
N ILE A 7 -22.16 38.65 22.66
CA ILE A 7 -21.83 37.68 21.62
C ILE A 7 -22.07 38.40 20.29
N GLU A 8 -21.01 38.97 19.72
CA GLU A 8 -21.02 39.38 18.34
C GLU A 8 -20.97 38.09 17.51
N SER A 9 -22.06 37.80 16.80
CA SER A 9 -22.06 36.83 15.70
C SER A 9 -21.15 37.41 14.62
N LEU A 10 -19.85 37.12 14.74
CA LEU A 10 -18.86 37.43 13.72
C LEU A 10 -19.23 36.62 12.47
N GLU A 11 -19.26 37.35 11.36
CA GLU A 11 -19.46 36.97 9.95
C GLU A 11 -19.47 35.46 9.64
N SER A 12 -20.42 35.04 8.79
CA SER A 12 -20.46 33.76 8.06
C SER A 12 -19.04 33.21 7.82
N ARG A 13 -18.55 32.37 8.74
CA ARG A 13 -17.25 31.74 8.59
C ARG A 13 -17.45 30.67 7.53
N THR A 14 -16.62 30.74 6.49
CA THR A 14 -16.37 29.66 5.53
C THR A 14 -14.96 29.12 5.76
N LEU A 15 -14.50 29.19 7.01
CA LEU A 15 -13.18 28.80 7.46
C LEU A 15 -13.33 27.95 8.72
N LEU A 16 -12.71 26.77 8.68
CA LEU A 16 -12.59 25.81 9.77
C LEU A 16 -12.36 26.47 11.14
N SER A 17 -13.00 25.89 12.16
CA SER A 17 -12.79 26.28 13.54
C SER A 17 -11.51 25.62 14.05
N VAL A 18 -10.55 26.44 14.51
CA VAL A 18 -9.29 25.98 15.10
C VAL A 18 -9.27 26.34 16.58
N SER A 19 -9.10 25.33 17.42
CA SER A 19 -8.91 25.47 18.86
C SER A 19 -7.51 25.01 19.25
N VAL A 20 -6.80 25.84 20.02
CA VAL A 20 -5.47 25.53 20.55
C VAL A 20 -5.55 25.57 22.07
N ILE A 21 -5.30 24.42 22.70
CA ILE A 21 -5.27 24.28 24.16
C ILE A 21 -3.82 23.99 24.55
N GLU A 22 -3.16 24.98 25.15
CA GLU A 22 -1.84 24.78 25.75
C GLU A 22 -2.00 24.10 27.13
N GLY A 23 -1.40 22.93 27.27
CA GLY A 23 -1.24 22.23 28.54
C GLY A 23 -0.12 22.84 29.41
N PRO A 24 0.07 22.33 30.64
CA PRO A 24 1.18 22.75 31.48
C PRO A 24 2.52 22.48 30.77
N VAL A 25 3.32 23.54 30.59
CA VAL A 25 4.71 23.59 30.08
C VAL A 25 5.07 22.50 29.05
N GLY A 26 4.83 22.80 27.77
CA GLY A 26 5.36 22.03 26.63
C GLY A 26 4.43 20.95 26.08
N SER A 27 3.15 21.05 26.40
CA SER A 27 2.07 20.13 26.02
C SER A 27 1.00 20.94 25.29
N GLY A 28 0.43 20.42 24.20
CA GLY A 28 -0.50 21.16 23.35
C GLY A 28 -1.45 20.24 22.62
N ILE A 29 -2.73 20.59 22.63
CA ILE A 29 -3.77 19.93 21.85
C ILE A 29 -4.30 20.94 20.84
N ILE A 30 -4.31 20.57 19.56
CA ILE A 30 -4.95 21.35 18.51
C ILE A 30 -6.14 20.56 17.97
N THR A 31 -7.28 21.25 17.82
CA THR A 31 -8.49 20.68 17.22
C THR A 31 -8.93 21.54 16.05
N PHE A 32 -9.09 20.90 14.90
CA PHE A 32 -9.74 21.43 13.72
C PHE A 32 -11.14 20.82 13.65
N SER A 33 -12.17 21.66 13.56
CA SER A 33 -13.55 21.20 13.45
C SER A 33 -14.29 21.91 12.31
N GLU A 34 -15.28 21.22 11.75
CA GLU A 34 -16.28 21.76 10.82
C GLU A 34 -16.77 23.14 11.26
N ASP A 35 -16.92 24.07 10.32
CA ASP A 35 -17.54 25.37 10.58
C ASP A 35 -18.99 25.45 10.07
N ALA A 36 -19.32 24.68 9.04
CA ALA A 36 -20.66 24.43 8.52
C ALA A 36 -20.69 23.13 7.68
N ALA A 37 -21.89 22.54 7.53
CA ALA A 37 -22.09 21.38 6.67
C ALA A 37 -21.57 21.58 5.23
N GLY A 38 -20.71 20.67 4.77
CA GLY A 38 -20.18 20.64 3.41
C GLY A 38 -18.69 20.26 3.36
N SER A 39 -18.18 20.05 2.16
CA SER A 39 -16.78 19.67 1.92
C SER A 39 -15.77 20.69 2.42
N ASP A 40 -14.85 20.23 3.25
CA ASP A 40 -13.72 20.95 3.81
C ASP A 40 -12.38 20.47 3.24
N ASN A 41 -11.40 21.37 3.20
CA ASN A 41 -10.04 21.02 2.80
C ASN A 41 -9.07 21.61 3.81
N LEU A 42 -8.30 20.76 4.47
CA LEU A 42 -7.29 21.13 5.45
C LEU A 42 -5.92 20.62 5.00
N SER A 43 -4.92 21.49 4.97
CA SER A 43 -3.53 21.09 4.82
C SER A 43 -2.76 21.41 6.09
N LEU A 44 -1.92 20.47 6.54
CA LEU A 44 -1.04 20.63 7.69
C LEU A 44 0.41 20.47 7.23
N ARG A 45 1.29 21.32 7.75
CA ARG A 45 2.74 21.22 7.52
C ARG A 45 3.52 21.76 8.69
N ARG A 46 4.82 21.50 8.68
CA ARG A 46 5.77 22.17 9.57
C ARG A 46 6.29 23.46 8.94
N SER A 47 6.35 24.55 9.70
CA SER A 47 7.02 25.76 9.23
C SER A 47 8.52 25.53 9.11
N ALA A 48 9.10 25.81 7.94
CA ALA A 48 10.55 25.81 7.74
C ALA A 48 11.27 26.83 8.64
N SER A 49 10.58 27.93 8.98
CA SER A 49 11.19 29.08 9.64
C SER A 49 11.12 29.00 11.17
N THR A 50 9.97 28.58 11.70
CA THR A 50 9.70 28.55 13.15
C THR A 50 9.71 27.14 13.72
N GLY A 51 9.50 26.11 12.89
CA GLY A 51 9.25 24.75 13.35
C GLY A 51 7.87 24.55 13.97
N ASN A 52 6.97 25.54 13.87
CA ASN A 52 5.59 25.43 14.34
C ASN A 52 4.72 24.63 13.39
N LEU A 53 3.57 24.17 13.88
CA LEU A 53 2.51 23.65 13.02
C LEU A 53 1.90 24.81 12.23
N GLU A 54 1.88 24.69 10.92
CA GLU A 54 1.12 25.58 10.02
C GLU A 54 -0.08 24.81 9.47
N HIS A 55 -1.20 25.49 9.33
CA HIS A 55 -2.40 24.95 8.69
C HIS A 55 -2.87 25.85 7.55
N ASN A 56 -3.55 25.28 6.58
CA ASN A 56 -4.19 26.01 5.50
C ASN A 56 -5.54 25.37 5.16
N SER A 57 -6.61 26.16 5.25
CA SER A 57 -7.96 25.79 4.81
C SER A 57 -8.48 26.73 3.71
N GLY A 58 -7.55 27.41 3.01
CA GLY A 58 -7.82 28.43 2.01
C GLY A 58 -6.58 28.81 1.21
N ALA A 59 -6.30 30.12 1.09
CA ALA A 59 -5.22 30.62 0.22
C ALA A 59 -3.89 30.89 0.94
N THR A 60 -3.82 30.80 2.26
CA THR A 60 -2.63 31.24 3.03
C THR A 60 -2.39 30.33 4.21
N TRP A 61 -1.13 29.95 4.40
CA TRP A 61 -0.67 29.21 5.57
C TRP A 61 -0.69 30.08 6.82
N ILE A 62 -1.27 29.55 7.89
CA ILE A 62 -1.41 30.19 9.18
C ILE A 62 -0.53 29.45 10.19
N ASP A 63 0.44 30.15 10.77
CA ASP A 63 1.26 29.64 11.89
C ASP A 63 0.40 29.54 13.15
N SER A 64 0.32 28.34 13.72
CA SER A 64 -0.43 28.08 14.98
C SER A 64 0.19 28.74 16.21
N GLY A 65 1.46 29.13 16.14
CA GLY A 65 2.25 29.58 17.27
C GLY A 65 2.81 28.44 18.14
N VAL A 66 2.46 27.18 17.83
CA VAL A 66 2.86 26.01 18.62
C VAL A 66 3.90 25.18 17.87
N ALA A 67 5.05 24.98 18.50
CA ALA A 67 6.09 24.09 17.98
C ALA A 67 5.55 22.67 17.84
N VAL A 68 5.77 22.01 16.69
CA VAL A 68 5.26 20.64 16.46
C VAL A 68 5.77 19.63 17.52
N THR A 69 6.93 19.90 18.11
CA THR A 69 7.53 19.06 19.17
C THR A 69 6.92 19.28 20.56
N ALA A 70 6.04 20.27 20.71
CA ALA A 70 5.33 20.57 21.94
C ALA A 70 3.86 20.12 21.89
N LEU A 71 3.45 19.48 20.79
CA LEU A 71 2.12 18.93 20.62
C LEU A 71 2.08 17.51 21.18
N ASP A 72 0.99 17.20 21.88
CA ASP A 72 0.68 15.83 22.29
C ASP A 72 -0.34 15.20 21.32
N PHE A 73 -1.30 16.01 20.87
CA PHE A 73 -2.44 15.52 20.10
C PHE A 73 -2.92 16.54 19.06
N ILE A 74 -3.22 16.07 17.85
CA ILE A 74 -3.95 16.81 16.82
C ILE A 74 -5.24 16.05 16.53
N ARG A 75 -6.36 16.78 16.56
CA ARG A 75 -7.69 16.27 16.22
C ARG A 75 -8.20 17.00 15.00
N VAL A 76 -8.67 16.27 14.00
CA VAL A 76 -9.31 16.81 12.80
C VAL A 76 -10.67 16.13 12.67
N GLU A 77 -11.74 16.90 12.82
CA GLU A 77 -13.15 16.45 12.77
C GLU A 77 -13.90 17.34 11.76
N LEU A 78 -13.90 16.98 10.47
CA LEU A 78 -14.41 17.85 9.40
C LEU A 78 -15.91 17.71 9.12
N GLY A 79 -16.54 16.66 9.65
CA GLY A 79 -17.99 16.63 9.83
C GLY A 79 -18.71 15.96 8.67
N SER A 80 -19.41 16.74 7.83
CA SER A 80 -20.22 16.19 6.75
C SER A 80 -19.83 16.77 5.40
N GLY A 81 -19.70 15.94 4.37
CA GLY A 81 -19.26 16.36 3.05
C GLY A 81 -18.06 15.53 2.59
N ASP A 82 -17.62 15.74 1.35
CA ASP A 82 -16.39 15.10 0.88
C ASP A 82 -15.18 15.93 1.37
N ASP A 83 -14.53 15.50 2.44
CA ASP A 83 -13.48 16.25 3.12
C ASP A 83 -12.07 15.80 2.72
N SER A 84 -11.09 16.69 2.87
CA SER A 84 -9.69 16.32 2.66
C SER A 84 -8.73 16.84 3.73
N LEU A 85 -7.82 15.96 4.16
CA LEU A 85 -6.66 16.28 4.98
C LEU A 85 -5.38 16.00 4.18
N VAL A 86 -4.58 17.05 3.95
CA VAL A 86 -3.26 16.95 3.33
C VAL A 86 -2.17 17.09 4.39
N LEU A 87 -1.25 16.13 4.45
CA LEU A 87 -0.05 16.18 5.29
C LEU A 87 1.17 16.44 4.40
N GLU A 88 1.70 17.66 4.46
CA GLU A 88 2.88 18.07 3.69
C GLU A 88 4.15 17.89 4.53
N GLN A 89 5.04 16.98 4.10
CA GLN A 89 6.30 16.70 4.79
C GLN A 89 7.51 17.49 4.25
N SER A 90 7.30 18.45 3.34
CA SER A 90 8.37 19.19 2.63
C SER A 90 9.39 19.86 3.56
N ASN A 91 8.98 20.26 4.76
CA ASN A 91 9.80 20.90 5.79
C ASN A 91 10.05 20.01 7.02
N GLY A 92 9.95 18.68 6.84
CA GLY A 92 9.89 17.68 7.90
C GLY A 92 8.46 17.35 8.31
N SER A 93 8.30 16.27 9.08
CA SER A 93 6.99 15.79 9.50
C SER A 93 6.24 16.86 10.32
N PRO A 94 4.96 17.13 10.02
CA PRO A 94 4.09 17.92 10.88
C PRO A 94 3.70 17.17 12.17
N LEU A 95 4.01 15.87 12.27
CA LEU A 95 3.62 14.96 13.36
C LEU A 95 4.82 14.31 14.08
N PRO A 96 5.86 15.05 14.52
CA PRO A 96 7.01 14.43 15.17
C PRO A 96 6.65 13.95 16.58
N GLY A 97 6.17 12.71 16.67
CA GLY A 97 5.78 12.09 17.95
C GLY A 97 4.43 12.57 18.50
N VAL A 98 3.58 13.13 17.64
CA VAL A 98 2.24 13.64 17.97
C VAL A 98 1.22 12.60 17.54
N GLU A 99 0.23 12.30 18.37
CA GLU A 99 -0.93 11.50 17.95
C GLU A 99 -1.84 12.37 17.07
N LEU A 100 -2.21 11.89 15.88
CA LEU A 100 -3.21 12.53 15.04
C LEU A 100 -4.41 11.61 14.88
N LEU A 101 -5.60 12.15 15.14
CA LEU A 101 -6.87 11.55 14.77
C LEU A 101 -7.50 12.38 13.65
N PHE A 102 -7.79 11.74 12.52
CA PHE A 102 -8.60 12.29 11.45
C PHE A 102 -9.94 11.55 11.36
N ASP A 103 -11.01 12.26 11.67
CA ASP A 103 -12.39 11.82 11.49
C ASP A 103 -12.95 12.54 10.27
N GLY A 104 -13.07 11.80 9.15
CA GLY A 104 -13.66 12.31 7.91
C GLY A 104 -15.16 12.57 8.07
N GLY A 105 -15.83 11.74 8.86
CA GLY A 105 -17.25 11.84 9.11
C GLY A 105 -18.09 11.18 8.02
N ASP A 106 -19.08 11.89 7.47
CA ASP A 106 -19.97 11.39 6.42
C ASP A 106 -19.56 11.97 5.05
N GLY A 107 -19.14 11.13 4.10
CA GLY A 107 -18.81 11.63 2.75
C GLY A 107 -17.91 10.69 1.96
N ASN A 108 -17.17 11.25 1.00
CA ASN A 108 -16.02 10.59 0.38
C ASN A 108 -14.74 11.35 0.80
N ASP A 109 -14.15 10.90 1.89
CA ASP A 109 -13.06 11.60 2.56
C ASP A 109 -11.69 11.14 2.06
N LEU A 110 -10.73 12.06 2.09
CA LEU A 110 -9.38 11.86 1.58
C LEU A 110 -8.31 12.25 2.60
N LEU A 111 -7.44 11.31 2.94
CA LEU A 111 -6.16 11.57 3.57
C LEU A 111 -5.09 11.55 2.48
N TRP A 112 -4.42 12.67 2.24
CA TRP A 112 -3.29 12.76 1.31
C TRP A 112 -1.98 13.06 2.04
N VAL A 113 -1.06 12.10 2.04
CA VAL A 113 0.29 12.27 2.56
C VAL A 113 1.26 12.55 1.40
N GLN A 114 2.01 13.64 1.51
CA GLN A 114 3.08 13.99 0.58
C GLN A 114 4.43 13.69 1.22
N GLY A 115 5.22 12.83 0.57
CA GLY A 115 6.58 12.47 0.99
C GLY A 115 7.55 13.65 0.96
N GLN A 116 8.76 13.44 1.48
CA GLN A 116 9.78 14.47 1.57
C GLN A 116 10.97 14.14 0.64
N ALA A 117 11.38 15.12 -0.17
CA ALA A 117 12.58 14.97 -0.98
C ALA A 117 13.83 14.60 -0.15
N ALA A 118 14.58 13.60 -0.63
CA ALA A 118 15.83 13.10 -0.05
C ALA A 118 15.68 12.55 1.38
N ALA A 119 14.50 12.04 1.71
CA ALA A 119 14.27 11.27 2.91
C ALA A 119 13.62 9.94 2.52
N THR A 120 14.14 8.86 3.09
CA THR A 120 13.59 7.53 2.90
C THR A 120 12.43 7.36 3.87
N GLU A 121 11.21 7.28 3.34
CA GLU A 121 10.02 6.99 4.14
C GLU A 121 9.65 5.50 4.08
N ALA A 122 9.17 4.96 5.21
CA ALA A 122 8.70 3.58 5.31
C ALA A 122 7.34 3.58 6.01
N LEU A 123 6.27 3.70 5.23
CA LEU A 123 4.90 3.76 5.74
C LEU A 123 4.32 2.36 5.88
N ALA A 124 3.45 2.18 6.87
CA ALA A 124 2.58 1.02 6.97
C ALA A 124 1.13 1.46 7.17
N ILE A 125 0.21 0.87 6.40
CA ILE A 125 -1.23 1.14 6.40
C ILE A 125 -1.94 -0.15 6.77
N ARG A 126 -2.76 -0.13 7.82
CA ARG A 126 -3.42 -1.32 8.36
C ARG A 126 -4.72 -1.00 9.11
N PRO A 127 -5.63 -1.95 9.33
CA PRO A 127 -6.72 -1.78 10.28
C PRO A 127 -6.19 -1.57 11.70
N ASP A 128 -6.89 -0.78 12.50
CA ASP A 128 -6.59 -0.62 13.92
C ASP A 128 -6.95 -1.92 14.66
N GLY A 129 -5.98 -2.49 15.38
CA GLY A 129 -6.16 -3.76 16.11
C GLY A 129 -7.09 -3.68 17.33
N THR A 130 -7.49 -2.47 17.73
CA THR A 130 -8.35 -2.18 18.90
C THR A 130 -9.73 -1.69 18.47
N PHE A 131 -9.80 -0.87 17.42
CA PHE A 131 -11.02 -0.20 16.96
C PHE A 131 -11.35 -0.60 15.52
N SER A 132 -12.39 -1.42 15.32
CA SER A 132 -12.72 -1.99 14.00
C SER A 132 -13.20 -0.96 12.96
N ASP A 133 -13.55 0.24 13.39
CA ASP A 133 -13.96 1.37 12.56
C ASP A 133 -12.79 2.31 12.23
N ARG A 134 -11.56 1.92 12.59
CA ARG A 134 -10.36 2.73 12.40
C ARG A 134 -9.30 2.04 11.57
N HIS A 135 -8.47 2.88 10.98
CA HIS A 135 -7.24 2.49 10.32
C HIS A 135 -6.05 3.24 10.94
N GLU A 136 -4.88 2.64 10.85
CA GLU A 136 -3.62 3.21 11.28
C GLU A 136 -2.71 3.46 10.08
N VAL A 137 -2.12 4.65 10.03
CA VAL A 137 -1.02 5.01 9.12
C VAL A 137 0.21 5.31 9.96
N SER A 138 1.20 4.44 9.93
CA SER A 138 2.44 4.59 10.68
C SER A 138 3.63 4.88 9.76
N GLY A 139 4.79 5.22 10.34
CA GLY A 139 6.00 5.49 9.56
C GLY A 139 6.12 6.92 9.01
N LEU A 140 5.20 7.82 9.35
CA LEU A 140 5.19 9.25 8.98
C LEU A 140 6.27 10.09 9.70
N ARG A 141 7.52 9.61 9.69
CA ARG A 141 8.73 10.19 10.33
C ARG A 141 8.51 10.68 11.78
N GLY A 142 7.53 10.09 12.44
CA GLY A 142 7.10 10.28 13.81
C GLY A 142 6.85 8.92 14.46
N ALA A 143 6.92 8.85 15.78
CA ALA A 143 6.83 7.58 16.50
C ALA A 143 5.39 7.09 16.71
N VAL A 144 4.39 7.97 16.53
CA VAL A 144 2.98 7.66 16.83
C VAL A 144 2.23 7.48 15.50
N PRO A 145 1.50 6.37 15.31
CA PRO A 145 0.62 6.20 14.16
C PRO A 145 -0.46 7.28 14.11
N LEU A 146 -0.80 7.70 12.89
CA LEU A 146 -2.00 8.46 12.61
C LEU A 146 -3.20 7.51 12.60
N SER A 147 -4.28 7.87 13.27
CA SER A 147 -5.54 7.12 13.30
C SER A 147 -6.58 7.81 12.43
N THR A 148 -7.32 7.05 11.62
CA THR A 148 -8.42 7.56 10.80
C THR A 148 -9.75 6.89 11.14
N ILE A 149 -10.84 7.65 11.05
CA ILE A 149 -12.23 7.19 11.12
C ILE A 149 -12.95 7.72 9.87
N GLY A 150 -13.84 6.91 9.28
CA GLY A 150 -14.68 7.34 8.16
C GLY A 150 -13.87 7.76 6.93
N LEU A 151 -12.79 7.03 6.62
CA LEU A 151 -11.97 7.33 5.46
C LEU A 151 -12.32 6.41 4.29
N GLU A 152 -12.68 6.97 3.13
CA GLU A 152 -12.90 6.21 1.90
C GLU A 152 -11.61 6.05 1.10
N ARG A 153 -10.71 7.04 1.18
CA ARG A 153 -9.49 7.06 0.37
C ARG A 153 -8.27 7.59 1.10
N LEU A 154 -7.16 6.88 0.96
CA LEU A 154 -5.82 7.33 1.30
C LEU A 154 -5.02 7.56 0.01
N ARG A 155 -4.25 8.64 -0.07
CA ARG A 155 -3.25 8.87 -1.11
C ARG A 155 -1.88 9.07 -0.49
N TYR A 156 -0.87 8.39 -1.04
CA TYR A 156 0.53 8.67 -0.75
C TYR A 156 1.27 9.02 -2.05
N SER A 157 1.91 10.19 -2.04
CA SER A 157 2.80 10.62 -3.12
C SER A 157 4.24 10.62 -2.61
N GLY A 158 5.02 9.62 -3.00
CA GLY A 158 6.44 9.55 -2.63
C GLY A 158 7.29 10.62 -3.31
N VAL A 159 8.50 10.86 -2.81
CA VAL A 159 9.42 11.83 -3.43
C VAL A 159 10.86 11.31 -3.47
N GLY A 160 11.33 10.93 -4.66
CA GLY A 160 12.72 10.52 -4.87
C GLY A 160 12.90 9.04 -5.19
N GLY A 161 11.82 8.25 -5.13
CA GLY A 161 11.84 6.84 -5.50
C GLY A 161 12.58 5.96 -4.51
N ASP A 162 12.75 6.38 -3.26
CA ASP A 162 13.32 5.58 -2.16
C ASP A 162 12.28 5.19 -1.09
N ASP A 163 11.02 5.59 -1.29
CA ASP A 163 9.95 5.33 -0.34
C ASP A 163 9.42 3.91 -0.42
N THR A 164 9.08 3.36 0.74
CA THR A 164 8.39 2.08 0.89
C THR A 164 7.02 2.29 1.52
N VAL A 165 5.98 1.69 0.94
CA VAL A 165 4.66 1.59 1.56
C VAL A 165 4.33 0.11 1.75
N THR A 166 3.95 -0.26 2.96
CA THR A 166 3.42 -1.57 3.31
C THR A 166 1.92 -1.47 3.56
N VAL A 167 1.12 -2.31 2.89
CA VAL A 167 -0.32 -2.44 3.10
C VAL A 167 -0.58 -3.78 3.76
N GLU A 168 -1.11 -3.75 4.99
CA GLU A 168 -1.49 -4.93 5.77
C GLU A 168 -3.02 -5.00 5.79
N PRO A 169 -3.68 -5.87 5.01
CA PRO A 169 -5.15 -5.89 4.91
C PRO A 169 -5.83 -6.26 6.25
N GLY A 170 -5.13 -6.92 7.16
CA GLY A 170 -5.61 -7.22 8.50
C GLY A 170 -5.55 -8.70 8.81
N ALA A 171 -6.42 -9.15 9.71
CA ALA A 171 -6.58 -10.56 10.05
C ALA A 171 -7.89 -11.09 9.47
N GLY A 172 -7.85 -12.29 8.91
CA GLY A 172 -8.98 -12.90 8.23
C GLY A 172 -8.60 -13.30 6.81
N ASP A 173 -9.60 -13.67 6.03
CA ASP A 173 -9.43 -13.85 4.58
C ASP A 173 -9.71 -12.51 3.91
N ASP A 174 -8.71 -11.94 3.24
CA ASP A 174 -8.82 -10.68 2.51
C ASP A 174 -8.57 -10.86 1.00
N ASP A 175 -9.34 -10.13 0.19
CA ASP A 175 -9.10 -9.98 -1.25
C ASP A 175 -8.44 -8.62 -1.48
N VAL A 176 -7.15 -8.64 -1.83
CA VAL A 176 -6.36 -7.45 -2.18
C VAL A 176 -6.19 -7.40 -3.69
N SER A 177 -6.52 -6.28 -4.31
CA SER A 177 -6.23 -6.02 -5.73
C SER A 177 -5.37 -4.77 -5.86
N VAL A 178 -4.29 -4.88 -6.62
CA VAL A 178 -3.43 -3.77 -7.02
C VAL A 178 -3.57 -3.61 -8.52
N SER A 179 -4.03 -2.45 -8.95
CA SER A 179 -4.18 -2.10 -10.36
C SER A 179 -3.61 -0.73 -10.60
N GLY A 180 -2.99 -0.52 -11.77
CA GLY A 180 -2.47 0.79 -12.11
C GLY A 180 -3.48 1.65 -12.84
N GLY A 181 -3.36 2.97 -12.64
CA GLY A 181 -4.00 4.03 -13.40
C GLY A 181 -2.98 4.78 -14.27
N SER A 182 -3.34 5.97 -14.76
CA SER A 182 -2.47 6.74 -15.65
C SER A 182 -1.18 7.24 -15.00
N GLU A 183 -1.18 7.44 -13.68
CA GLU A 183 -0.07 8.04 -12.92
C GLU A 183 0.12 7.42 -11.53
N ARG A 184 -0.84 6.62 -11.06
CA ARG A 184 -0.89 6.06 -9.70
C ARG A 184 -1.36 4.63 -9.75
N ASP A 185 -0.90 3.82 -8.81
CA ASP A 185 -1.55 2.55 -8.50
C ASP A 185 -2.67 2.74 -7.50
N LEU A 186 -3.68 1.89 -7.62
CA LEU A 186 -4.80 1.76 -6.73
C LEU A 186 -4.76 0.38 -6.08
N VAL A 187 -4.65 0.37 -4.75
CA VAL A 187 -4.84 -0.82 -3.92
C VAL A 187 -6.26 -0.78 -3.36
N THR A 188 -7.02 -1.84 -3.60
CA THR A 188 -8.36 -2.04 -3.02
C THR A 188 -8.35 -3.29 -2.16
N THR A 189 -8.98 -3.21 -0.99
CA THR A 189 -9.17 -4.35 -0.07
C THR A 189 -10.58 -4.30 0.52
N ALA A 190 -11.00 -5.34 1.24
CA ALA A 190 -12.26 -5.32 1.97
C ALA A 190 -12.19 -4.54 3.30
N SER A 191 -10.99 -4.39 3.86
CA SER A 191 -10.76 -3.98 5.25
C SER A 191 -10.13 -2.59 5.40
N LEU A 192 -9.58 -2.05 4.31
CA LEU A 192 -8.94 -0.73 4.24
C LEU A 192 -9.68 0.19 3.26
N PRO A 193 -9.53 1.52 3.40
CA PRO A 193 -9.89 2.48 2.36
C PRO A 193 -9.21 2.12 1.03
N ALA A 194 -9.69 2.72 -0.06
CA ALA A 194 -8.96 2.72 -1.32
C ALA A 194 -7.62 3.46 -1.15
N ILE A 195 -6.50 2.87 -1.57
CA ILE A 195 -5.17 3.46 -1.39
C ILE A 195 -4.56 3.79 -2.76
N GLU A 196 -4.30 5.07 -3.02
CA GLU A 196 -3.65 5.55 -4.24
C GLU A 196 -2.16 5.84 -3.99
N LEU A 197 -1.27 5.30 -4.82
CA LEU A 197 0.19 5.33 -4.61
C LEU A 197 0.97 5.74 -5.86
N GLU A 198 1.99 6.58 -5.71
CA GLU A 198 2.93 6.95 -6.78
C GLU A 198 4.35 7.17 -6.25
N MET A 199 5.32 7.02 -7.14
CA MET A 199 6.74 7.36 -6.93
C MET A 199 7.41 6.60 -5.77
N LEU A 200 7.08 5.31 -5.63
CA LEU A 200 7.66 4.43 -4.61
C LEU A 200 8.88 3.65 -5.13
N ALA A 201 9.85 3.42 -4.25
CA ALA A 201 10.81 2.32 -4.46
C ALA A 201 10.09 0.97 -4.33
N THR A 202 9.23 0.84 -3.31
CA THR A 202 8.60 -0.44 -2.99
C THR A 202 7.16 -0.27 -2.51
N LEU A 203 6.24 -1.00 -3.14
CA LEU A 203 4.92 -1.29 -2.61
C LEU A 203 4.92 -2.73 -2.10
N ALA A 204 4.77 -2.92 -0.79
CA ALA A 204 4.62 -4.23 -0.17
C ALA A 204 3.16 -4.47 0.23
N ILE A 205 2.61 -5.61 -0.15
CA ILE A 205 1.37 -6.15 0.42
C ILE A 205 1.78 -7.21 1.45
N ASP A 206 1.50 -6.97 2.73
CA ASP A 206 1.77 -7.91 3.81
C ASP A 206 0.50 -8.65 4.21
N ALA A 207 0.24 -9.71 3.46
CA ALA A 207 -0.77 -10.75 3.71
C ALA A 207 -0.20 -11.90 4.56
N GLY A 208 0.93 -11.68 5.26
CA GLY A 208 1.62 -12.71 6.06
C GLY A 208 0.98 -12.95 7.42
N ASP A 209 -0.14 -12.30 7.69
CA ASP A 209 -1.01 -12.54 8.81
C ASP A 209 -1.32 -14.05 8.93
N THR A 210 -1.09 -14.64 10.11
CA THR A 210 -1.23 -16.11 10.28
C THR A 210 -2.67 -16.62 10.30
N ARG A 211 -3.67 -15.76 10.06
CA ARG A 211 -5.09 -16.00 10.32
C ARG A 211 -5.94 -15.77 9.06
N GLY A 212 -5.65 -16.47 7.98
CA GLY A 212 -6.53 -16.51 6.83
C GLY A 212 -5.94 -17.28 5.67
N GLY A 213 -6.64 -17.22 4.55
CA GLY A 213 -6.10 -17.40 3.21
C GLY A 213 -6.43 -16.16 2.38
N ASP A 214 -5.45 -15.29 2.22
CA ASP A 214 -5.57 -14.04 1.47
C ASP A 214 -5.38 -14.30 -0.03
N THR A 215 -6.06 -13.51 -0.86
CA THR A 215 -5.80 -13.43 -2.29
C THR A 215 -5.27 -12.06 -2.65
N VAL A 216 -4.03 -12.00 -3.14
CA VAL A 216 -3.40 -10.78 -3.65
C VAL A 216 -3.33 -10.84 -5.16
N ARG A 217 -4.04 -9.95 -5.85
CA ARG A 217 -4.08 -9.85 -7.31
C ARG A 217 -3.30 -8.62 -7.76
N LEU A 218 -2.33 -8.80 -8.65
CA LEU A 218 -1.56 -7.73 -9.28
C LEU A 218 -1.92 -7.66 -10.77
N VAL A 219 -2.61 -6.59 -11.19
CA VAL A 219 -2.93 -6.33 -12.61
C VAL A 219 -1.74 -5.65 -13.26
N THR A 220 -0.85 -6.46 -13.82
CA THR A 220 0.51 -6.05 -14.17
C THR A 220 0.61 -5.13 -15.38
N THR A 221 -0.43 -5.06 -16.21
CA THR A 221 -0.44 -4.30 -17.47
C THR A 221 -0.44 -2.79 -17.28
N SER A 222 -0.86 -2.30 -16.12
CA SER A 222 -0.98 -0.86 -15.85
C SER A 222 -0.17 -0.35 -14.68
N LEU A 223 0.56 -1.20 -13.95
CA LEU A 223 1.30 -0.81 -12.74
C LEU A 223 2.35 0.29 -12.99
N VAL A 224 2.24 1.40 -12.25
CA VAL A 224 3.10 2.59 -12.39
C VAL A 224 3.57 3.21 -11.07
N GLY A 225 3.02 2.77 -9.94
CA GLY A 225 3.22 3.41 -8.64
C GLY A 225 4.53 3.07 -7.94
N ALA A 226 5.16 1.93 -8.25
CA ALA A 226 6.38 1.46 -7.59
C ALA A 226 7.39 0.79 -8.54
N ASP A 227 8.68 0.86 -8.21
CA ASP A 227 9.72 0.10 -8.92
C ASP A 227 9.69 -1.41 -8.58
N LEU A 228 9.40 -1.73 -7.32
CA LEU A 228 9.28 -3.09 -6.79
C LEU A 228 7.90 -3.31 -6.14
N TYR A 229 7.22 -4.37 -6.56
CA TYR A 229 6.00 -4.86 -5.92
C TYR A 229 6.33 -6.10 -5.12
N GLN A 230 6.12 -6.06 -3.82
CA GLN A 230 6.41 -7.18 -2.93
C GLN A 230 5.12 -7.75 -2.38
N VAL A 231 4.99 -9.07 -2.35
CA VAL A 231 3.89 -9.75 -1.67
C VAL A 231 4.50 -10.66 -0.61
N LEU A 232 4.22 -10.34 0.66
CA LEU A 232 4.56 -11.17 1.81
C LEU A 232 3.34 -12.01 2.14
N GLY A 233 3.40 -13.31 1.90
CA GLY A 233 2.30 -14.24 2.18
C GLY A 233 2.73 -15.39 3.10
N GLY A 234 1.74 -15.93 3.80
CA GLY A 234 1.75 -17.20 4.49
C GLY A 234 1.32 -18.39 3.61
N ALA A 235 1.24 -19.57 4.25
CA ALA A 235 1.07 -20.86 3.58
C ALA A 235 -0.31 -21.14 2.98
N ASN A 236 -1.29 -20.28 3.27
CA ASN A 236 -2.64 -20.41 2.73
C ASN A 236 -2.93 -19.38 1.63
N ASP A 237 -2.03 -18.42 1.42
CA ASP A 237 -2.32 -17.27 0.58
C ASP A 237 -2.02 -17.54 -0.88
N LEU A 238 -2.72 -16.79 -1.73
CA LEU A 238 -2.67 -16.86 -3.18
C LEU A 238 -2.16 -15.54 -3.74
N LEU A 239 -1.05 -15.57 -4.48
CA LEU A 239 -0.68 -14.48 -5.37
C LEU A 239 -1.23 -14.77 -6.77
N VAL A 240 -2.00 -13.84 -7.31
CA VAL A 240 -2.48 -13.84 -8.71
C VAL A 240 -1.72 -12.76 -9.48
N ILE A 241 -1.07 -13.16 -10.56
CA ILE A 241 -0.48 -12.26 -11.55
C ILE A 241 -1.44 -12.21 -12.73
N GLU A 242 -2.03 -11.05 -12.98
CA GLU A 242 -2.98 -10.83 -14.07
C GLU A 242 -2.32 -10.05 -15.20
N GLY A 243 -2.38 -10.63 -16.40
CA GLY A 243 -1.88 -10.11 -17.66
C GLY A 243 -2.91 -9.25 -18.39
N SER A 244 -2.91 -9.31 -19.71
CA SER A 244 -3.78 -8.50 -20.58
C SER A 244 -4.82 -9.35 -21.33
N ASP A 245 -5.99 -8.78 -21.59
CA ASP A 245 -7.00 -9.46 -22.41
C ASP A 245 -6.73 -9.39 -23.93
N ALA A 246 -5.73 -8.63 -24.38
CA ALA A 246 -5.59 -8.21 -25.79
C ALA A 246 -4.20 -8.41 -26.41
N ASP A 247 -3.15 -8.43 -25.59
CA ASP A 247 -1.75 -8.47 -26.00
C ASP A 247 -1.09 -9.76 -25.48
N GLY A 248 -0.12 -10.30 -26.24
CA GLY A 248 0.65 -11.45 -25.78
C GLY A 248 1.57 -11.07 -24.61
N ASP A 249 1.33 -11.68 -23.46
CA ASP A 249 2.07 -11.45 -22.23
C ASP A 249 3.39 -12.23 -22.21
N GLN A 250 4.42 -11.62 -21.62
CA GLN A 250 5.74 -12.26 -21.46
C GLN A 250 6.16 -12.24 -20.00
N ILE A 251 5.86 -13.33 -19.30
CA ILE A 251 6.06 -13.45 -17.86
C ILE A 251 7.20 -14.41 -17.59
N THR A 252 8.22 -13.95 -16.87
CA THR A 252 9.32 -14.78 -16.37
C THR A 252 9.19 -14.95 -14.87
N ILE A 253 9.22 -16.18 -14.38
CA ILE A 253 9.22 -16.53 -12.96
C ILE A 253 10.56 -17.20 -12.66
N SER A 254 11.28 -16.68 -11.68
CA SER A 254 12.59 -17.18 -11.25
C SER A 254 12.73 -17.22 -9.73
N ASP A 255 13.66 -18.04 -9.23
CA ASP A 255 14.08 -17.96 -7.83
C ASP A 255 15.28 -17.01 -7.76
N PRO A 256 15.23 -15.87 -7.04
CA PRO A 256 16.31 -14.88 -7.04
C PRO A 256 17.54 -15.28 -6.20
N ASP A 257 17.42 -16.24 -5.28
CA ASP A 257 18.47 -16.57 -4.32
C ASP A 257 18.92 -18.04 -4.44
N GLU A 258 20.19 -18.31 -4.10
CA GLU A 258 20.70 -19.68 -3.93
C GLU A 258 20.14 -20.37 -2.65
N GLY A 259 19.32 -19.67 -1.85
CA GLY A 259 18.71 -20.13 -0.61
C GLY A 259 17.35 -20.80 -0.80
N ALA A 260 16.88 -21.56 0.19
CA ALA A 260 15.70 -22.43 0.05
C ALA A 260 14.38 -21.70 -0.29
N GLY A 261 14.10 -21.49 -1.59
CA GLY A 261 12.84 -21.70 -2.32
C GLY A 261 11.55 -20.98 -1.89
N LEU A 262 11.57 -20.16 -0.82
CA LEU A 262 10.41 -19.40 -0.32
C LEU A 262 10.28 -18.02 -0.97
N ARG A 263 10.88 -17.85 -2.15
CA ARG A 263 10.85 -16.62 -2.92
C ARG A 263 10.60 -16.94 -4.38
N ALA A 264 9.90 -16.05 -5.06
CA ALA A 264 9.86 -16.02 -6.50
C ALA A 264 9.95 -14.57 -6.95
N THR A 265 10.81 -14.30 -7.93
CA THR A 265 10.85 -13.05 -8.67
C THR A 265 10.10 -13.26 -9.97
N ILE A 266 9.07 -12.46 -10.17
CA ILE A 266 8.22 -12.44 -11.35
C ILE A 266 8.48 -11.14 -12.10
N VAL A 267 8.77 -11.25 -13.39
CA VAL A 267 9.00 -10.11 -14.28
C VAL A 267 8.04 -10.21 -15.44
N HIS A 268 7.18 -9.21 -15.62
CA HIS A 268 6.34 -9.08 -16.80
C HIS A 268 7.01 -8.09 -17.78
N GLN A 269 7.64 -8.63 -18.84
CA GLN A 269 8.49 -7.85 -19.76
C GLN A 269 7.71 -6.86 -20.63
N ASN A 270 6.43 -7.11 -20.87
CA ASN A 270 5.55 -6.25 -21.67
C ASN A 270 4.70 -5.28 -20.82
N SER A 271 4.88 -5.28 -19.49
CA SER A 271 4.27 -4.29 -18.61
C SER A 271 4.84 -2.89 -18.89
N VAL A 272 3.99 -1.85 -18.78
CA VAL A 272 4.32 -0.44 -19.07
C VAL A 272 5.58 0.04 -18.35
N ASN A 273 5.90 -0.52 -17.17
CA ASN A 273 7.11 -0.17 -16.42
C ASN A 273 8.06 -1.34 -16.15
N GLY A 274 7.74 -2.55 -16.59
CA GLY A 274 8.56 -3.74 -16.30
C GLY A 274 8.79 -3.96 -14.81
N GLY A 275 7.84 -3.51 -13.96
CA GLY A 275 7.95 -3.58 -12.50
C GLY A 275 8.30 -5.00 -12.06
N VAL A 276 9.25 -5.10 -11.13
CA VAL A 276 9.67 -6.40 -10.58
C VAL A 276 8.67 -6.77 -9.50
N ILE A 277 8.15 -7.99 -9.55
CA ILE A 277 7.27 -8.53 -8.53
C ILE A 277 8.07 -9.56 -7.73
N GLU A 278 8.06 -9.46 -6.41
CA GLU A 278 8.67 -10.43 -5.52
C GLU A 278 7.63 -11.05 -4.60
N ALA A 279 7.36 -12.34 -4.82
CA ALA A 279 6.67 -13.17 -3.85
C ALA A 279 7.67 -13.60 -2.77
N ARG A 280 7.38 -13.28 -1.51
CA ARG A 280 8.19 -13.60 -0.35
C ARG A 280 7.34 -14.28 0.72
N GLY A 281 8.01 -15.00 1.60
CA GLY A 281 7.35 -15.73 2.69
C GLY A 281 6.96 -17.13 2.28
N ALA A 282 6.08 -17.76 3.04
CA ALA A 282 5.70 -19.15 2.82
C ALA A 282 4.51 -19.28 1.86
N LEU A 283 4.43 -18.44 0.82
CA LEU A 283 3.25 -18.31 -0.05
C LEU A 283 2.67 -19.68 -0.45
N GLY A 284 1.38 -19.88 -0.19
CA GLY A 284 0.69 -21.14 -0.45
C GLY A 284 0.63 -21.51 -1.92
N ARG A 285 0.45 -20.51 -2.80
CA ARG A 285 0.36 -20.70 -4.26
C ARG A 285 0.58 -19.40 -5.04
N LEU A 286 1.18 -19.55 -6.22
CA LEU A 286 1.21 -18.56 -7.28
C LEU A 286 0.27 -19.00 -8.41
N ARG A 287 -0.60 -18.10 -8.89
CA ARG A 287 -1.39 -18.26 -10.11
C ARG A 287 -1.02 -17.16 -11.10
N VAL A 288 -0.83 -17.54 -12.36
CA VAL A 288 -0.68 -16.62 -13.49
C VAL A 288 -1.91 -16.72 -14.37
N GLU A 289 -2.61 -15.62 -14.56
CA GLU A 289 -3.75 -15.45 -15.46
C GLU A 289 -3.28 -14.51 -16.57
N THR A 290 -2.88 -15.02 -17.74
CA THR A 290 -2.37 -14.16 -18.82
C THR A 290 -3.52 -13.41 -19.49
N GLY A 291 -4.62 -14.08 -19.83
CA GLY A 291 -5.83 -13.42 -20.34
C GLY A 291 -6.05 -13.74 -21.82
N GLY A 292 -5.71 -12.86 -22.73
CA GLY A 292 -5.86 -13.09 -24.16
C GLY A 292 -4.66 -12.59 -24.96
N GLY A 293 -4.31 -13.29 -26.03
CA GLY A 293 -3.05 -13.04 -26.74
C GLY A 293 -2.36 -14.36 -27.05
N ASP A 294 -1.15 -14.32 -27.63
CA ASP A 294 -0.29 -15.50 -27.67
C ASP A 294 0.80 -15.31 -26.62
N ASP A 295 0.70 -16.06 -25.52
CA ASP A 295 1.45 -15.76 -24.30
C ASP A 295 2.72 -16.60 -24.14
N LEU A 296 3.69 -16.07 -23.42
CA LEU A 296 4.88 -16.80 -22.98
C LEU A 296 5.03 -16.72 -21.46
N VAL A 297 4.89 -17.86 -20.80
CA VAL A 297 5.26 -18.02 -19.39
C VAL A 297 6.56 -18.82 -19.32
N ALA A 298 7.65 -18.15 -18.93
CA ALA A 298 8.95 -18.75 -18.72
C ALA A 298 9.20 -18.99 -17.23
N ILE A 299 9.54 -20.22 -16.86
CA ILE A 299 9.98 -20.58 -15.51
C ILE A 299 11.46 -20.90 -15.58
N ASP A 300 12.27 -20.03 -14.98
CA ASP A 300 13.72 -20.09 -15.01
C ASP A 300 14.30 -20.37 -13.63
N VAL A 301 14.95 -21.51 -13.47
CA VAL A 301 15.61 -21.94 -12.23
C VAL A 301 17.12 -22.07 -12.40
N ASP A 302 17.72 -21.32 -13.33
CA ASP A 302 19.15 -21.44 -13.63
C ASP A 302 20.05 -20.95 -12.48
N GLY A 303 20.94 -21.81 -12.00
CA GLY A 303 21.88 -21.49 -10.92
C GLY A 303 21.28 -21.45 -9.51
N ASN A 304 19.95 -21.44 -9.37
CA ASN A 304 19.26 -21.17 -8.10
C ASN A 304 18.53 -22.39 -7.53
N GLY A 305 17.80 -22.20 -6.43
CA GLY A 305 16.89 -23.19 -5.87
C GLY A 305 15.72 -23.52 -6.81
N LEU A 306 14.90 -24.50 -6.42
CA LEU A 306 13.59 -24.64 -7.03
C LEU A 306 12.63 -23.64 -6.39
N ILE A 307 11.77 -23.05 -7.21
CA ILE A 307 10.60 -22.32 -6.74
C ILE A 307 9.72 -23.31 -5.96
N ALA A 308 9.65 -23.16 -4.64
CA ALA A 308 9.00 -24.16 -3.78
C ALA A 308 7.47 -24.05 -3.78
N MET A 309 6.94 -22.87 -4.09
CA MET A 309 5.49 -22.65 -4.14
C MET A 309 4.88 -23.32 -5.39
N PRO A 310 3.69 -23.93 -5.28
CA PRO A 310 2.91 -24.36 -6.42
C PRO A 310 2.65 -23.22 -7.40
N ILE A 311 2.80 -23.49 -8.71
CA ILE A 311 2.50 -22.54 -9.79
C ILE A 311 1.35 -23.11 -10.62
N GLU A 312 0.26 -22.34 -10.71
CA GLU A 312 -0.88 -22.55 -11.61
C GLU A 312 -0.81 -21.54 -12.75
N ILE A 313 -1.08 -21.98 -13.97
CA ILE A 313 -1.07 -21.13 -15.16
C ILE A 313 -2.42 -21.29 -15.85
N ASP A 314 -3.05 -20.17 -16.12
CA ASP A 314 -4.24 -20.01 -16.94
C ASP A 314 -3.81 -19.11 -18.10
N ALA A 315 -3.56 -19.73 -19.26
CA ALA A 315 -3.14 -19.00 -20.46
C ALA A 315 -4.33 -18.30 -21.16
N GLY A 316 -5.55 -18.48 -20.63
CA GLY A 316 -6.76 -17.88 -21.18
C GLY A 316 -6.98 -18.19 -22.67
N GLY A 317 -7.14 -17.15 -23.48
CA GLY A 317 -7.43 -17.23 -24.91
C GLY A 317 -6.24 -16.88 -25.80
N GLY A 318 -5.59 -17.89 -26.35
CA GLY A 318 -4.55 -17.74 -27.36
C GLY A 318 -4.56 -18.87 -28.36
N ALA A 319 -3.87 -18.70 -29.50
CA ALA A 319 -3.67 -19.80 -30.43
C ALA A 319 -2.35 -20.53 -30.15
N ASP A 320 -1.33 -19.78 -29.74
CA ASP A 320 0.06 -20.23 -29.68
C ASP A 320 0.72 -19.93 -28.31
N ASP A 321 0.03 -20.22 -27.21
CA ASP A 321 0.57 -20.04 -25.85
C ASP A 321 1.72 -21.01 -25.54
N VAL A 322 2.76 -20.50 -24.88
CA VAL A 322 3.99 -21.23 -24.58
C VAL A 322 4.30 -21.21 -23.10
N LEU A 323 4.36 -22.40 -22.50
CA LEU A 323 5.03 -22.62 -21.22
C LEU A 323 6.46 -23.10 -21.48
N GLN A 324 7.44 -22.28 -21.12
CA GLN A 324 8.86 -22.65 -21.17
C GLN A 324 9.37 -22.90 -19.76
N VAL A 325 10.06 -24.03 -19.55
CA VAL A 325 10.75 -24.32 -18.28
C VAL A 325 12.22 -24.59 -18.59
N SER A 326 13.13 -23.85 -17.95
CA SER A 326 14.57 -23.92 -18.18
C SER A 326 15.39 -23.74 -16.89
N GLY A 327 16.67 -24.07 -16.97
CA GLY A 327 17.65 -23.81 -15.91
C GLY A 327 18.37 -25.06 -15.38
N THR A 328 19.44 -24.83 -14.64
CA THR A 328 20.21 -25.84 -13.90
C THR A 328 20.08 -25.64 -12.38
N PRO A 329 18.98 -26.12 -11.75
CA PRO A 329 18.75 -25.86 -10.34
C PRO A 329 19.82 -26.55 -9.47
N SER A 330 20.20 -25.88 -8.39
CA SER A 330 21.14 -26.41 -7.38
C SER A 330 20.66 -27.71 -6.73
N THR A 331 19.33 -27.91 -6.69
CA THR A 331 18.69 -29.16 -6.27
C THR A 331 18.43 -30.05 -7.49
N PRO A 332 18.99 -31.28 -7.55
CA PRO A 332 18.78 -32.17 -8.68
C PRO A 332 17.30 -32.52 -8.86
N VAL A 333 16.72 -32.09 -9.98
CA VAL A 333 15.36 -32.47 -10.40
C VAL A 333 15.43 -33.73 -11.26
N SER A 334 14.55 -34.68 -10.99
CA SER A 334 14.44 -35.90 -11.81
C SER A 334 13.46 -35.72 -12.95
N ASP A 335 12.31 -35.11 -12.66
CA ASP A 335 11.25 -34.86 -13.62
C ASP A 335 10.59 -33.51 -13.34
N VAL A 336 10.27 -32.78 -14.41
CA VAL A 336 9.39 -31.62 -14.41
C VAL A 336 8.09 -32.08 -15.07
N ILE A 337 6.98 -32.02 -14.34
CA ILE A 337 5.68 -32.51 -14.83
C ILE A 337 4.72 -31.34 -14.92
N TYR A 338 4.25 -31.06 -16.14
CA TYR A 338 3.08 -30.23 -16.37
C TYR A 338 1.83 -31.11 -16.34
N LEU A 339 0.86 -30.74 -15.52
CA LEU A 339 -0.46 -31.36 -15.45
C LEU A 339 -1.47 -30.42 -16.10
N PRO A 340 -1.92 -30.69 -17.33
CA PRO A 340 -2.95 -29.89 -17.98
C PRO A 340 -4.25 -29.91 -17.15
N GLY A 341 -4.86 -28.75 -17.00
CA GLY A 341 -6.20 -28.54 -16.47
C GLY A 341 -7.26 -28.62 -17.57
N SER A 342 -8.41 -28.02 -17.33
CA SER A 342 -9.45 -27.86 -18.35
C SER A 342 -9.13 -26.69 -19.27
N GLY A 343 -9.08 -26.91 -20.59
CA GLY A 343 -8.80 -25.83 -21.53
C GLY A 343 -7.32 -25.45 -21.55
N ALA A 344 -7.03 -24.14 -21.39
CA ALA A 344 -5.69 -23.57 -21.36
C ALA A 344 -5.02 -23.62 -19.98
N ASP A 345 -5.75 -24.07 -18.95
CA ASP A 345 -5.24 -24.19 -17.59
C ASP A 345 -4.19 -25.30 -17.43
N GLY A 346 -3.34 -25.18 -16.41
CA GLY A 346 -2.54 -26.29 -15.91
C GLY A 346 -1.69 -25.94 -14.70
N ARG A 347 -0.95 -26.95 -14.22
CA ARG A 347 -0.12 -26.87 -13.02
C ARG A 347 1.26 -27.46 -13.24
N LEU A 348 2.30 -26.79 -12.77
CA LEU A 348 3.67 -27.32 -12.78
C LEU A 348 4.02 -27.99 -11.44
N LEU A 349 4.67 -29.16 -11.50
CA LEU A 349 5.19 -29.90 -10.35
C LEU A 349 6.65 -30.34 -10.58
N TYR A 350 7.48 -30.21 -9.55
CA TYR A 350 8.86 -30.72 -9.53
C TYR A 350 8.96 -32.01 -8.71
N TYR A 351 9.62 -33.04 -9.24
CA TYR A 351 9.90 -34.28 -8.50
C TYR A 351 11.40 -34.44 -8.20
N ILE A 352 11.71 -34.61 -6.90
CA ILE A 352 13.05 -34.91 -6.41
C ILE A 352 13.13 -36.40 -6.06
N ARG A 353 13.95 -37.17 -6.79
CA ARG A 353 14.13 -38.59 -6.52
C ARG A 353 15.17 -38.82 -5.42
N ILE A 354 14.71 -39.18 -4.23
CA ILE A 354 15.59 -39.60 -3.13
C ILE A 354 16.10 -41.02 -3.42
N ARG A 355 17.34 -41.15 -3.92
CA ARG A 355 18.01 -42.46 -3.96
C ARG A 355 18.47 -42.80 -2.54
N ARG A 356 17.79 -43.74 -1.89
CA ARG A 356 18.36 -44.39 -0.69
C ARG A 356 19.56 -45.23 -1.15
N CYS A 357 20.78 -44.79 -0.84
CA CYS A 357 21.93 -45.67 -0.90
C CYS A 357 21.72 -46.79 0.12
N SER A 358 21.57 -48.03 -0.34
CA SER A 358 21.69 -49.18 0.54
C SER A 358 23.13 -49.26 1.03
N THR A 359 23.34 -49.02 2.32
CA THR A 359 24.58 -49.36 3.04
C THR A 359 24.68 -50.87 3.20
#